data_AF-A0A7X9P183-F1
#
_entry.id   AF-A0A7X9P183-F1
#
_cell.length_a   1.000
_cell.length_b   1.000
_cell.length_c   1.000
_cell.angle_alpha   90.00
_cell.angle_beta   90.00
_cell.angle_gamma   90.00
#
_symmetry.space_group_name_H-M   'P 1'
#
loop_
_entity.id
_entity.type
_entity.pdbx_description
1 polymer ?
#
loop_
_entity_poly.entity_id
_entity_poly.type
_entity_poly.pdbx_seq_one_letter_code
_entity_poly.pdbx_strand_id
1 'polypeptide(L)'
;MIFNRYKSILLALVFSSFFACKTEVDDFQPSNGQAKDGKALDFTTYVALGNSLTAGYTDNAWVGTAQANSYPQLIANSLQSVGMGAQGFTQPLVSNSGASYFGAQMELVNGDGININIKVPVGVEGKRAASDIKAGQFHNMAVPGIRAVDMATPGYGIANELFGYFSSEQTATVLADAVAANPTFFSMWLGANDVLGYATSGGSYGNGAISSQSDYEASIEQILDGMTSNGAKGVVLNIPNIMDTPLFNFVPSTLEGILALQGLPLNEQTLGLVNSYLAAAFDPLIKSQVEPTVTALVTPSIPADNPQVNVVAAAAQTAPTIGKDPNNPVELSYTVIFLQLTAAGQSPADAMAYLATAEGQAQILELAGIGCNIGWATSTVEAAVTESVATVSTGFKALGYYPVFTQENNQMPIYDENSPTMMVQTKPGAKFTLNAQGKVGALLSLIIDGGELDLENIKDVLPVPAEGEALTAVDAEEVVEAITGYNTYLEAEASDRDLAFLDTKSLMDKVNSEGITVGYTTFTGDYVTGFLFSLDGAHLTQKGYAVIGKFTIDAINLHYGARIPTIETDSYPAVETQQPTPSN
;
A
#
# COMPACT_ATOMS: atom_id res chain seq x y z
N MET A 1 -12.21 65.44 56.56
CA MET A 1 -12.81 64.09 56.45
C MET A 1 -12.65 63.41 55.08
N ILE A 2 -12.16 64.09 54.03
CA ILE A 2 -12.06 63.52 52.67
C ILE A 2 -10.76 62.69 52.48
N PHE A 3 -9.65 63.06 53.12
CA PHE A 3 -8.35 62.40 52.95
C PHE A 3 -8.25 60.96 53.54
N ASN A 4 -9.03 60.62 54.58
CA ASN A 4 -8.98 59.28 55.18
C ASN A 4 -9.76 58.22 54.37
N ARG A 5 -10.66 58.62 53.45
CA ARG A 5 -11.43 57.66 52.65
C ARG A 5 -10.67 57.09 51.46
N TYR A 6 -9.58 57.74 51.04
CA TYR A 6 -8.77 57.32 49.88
C TYR A 6 -7.43 56.69 50.25
N LYS A 7 -7.07 56.64 51.54
CA LYS A 7 -5.79 56.06 52.00
C LYS A 7 -5.64 54.59 51.59
N SER A 8 -6.69 53.80 51.70
CA SER A 8 -6.69 52.38 51.31
C SER A 8 -6.62 52.18 49.80
N ILE A 9 -7.20 53.10 49.01
CA ILE A 9 -7.17 53.07 47.54
C ILE A 9 -5.80 53.50 47.01
N LEU A 10 -5.20 54.53 47.61
CA LEU A 10 -3.83 54.96 47.32
C LEU A 10 -2.81 53.89 47.71
N LEU A 11 -3.00 53.21 48.85
CA LEU A 11 -2.12 52.11 49.28
C LEU A 11 -2.26 50.88 48.35
N ALA A 12 -3.48 50.58 47.88
CA ALA A 12 -3.73 49.52 46.91
C ALA A 12 -3.15 49.83 45.52
N LEU A 13 -3.23 51.09 45.07
CA LEU A 13 -2.60 51.55 43.82
C LEU A 13 -1.07 51.44 43.90
N VAL A 14 -0.47 51.86 45.02
CA VAL A 14 0.99 51.73 45.25
C VAL A 14 1.41 50.26 45.31
N PHE A 15 0.65 49.38 45.98
CA PHE A 15 0.93 47.94 45.99
C PHE A 15 0.78 47.29 44.61
N SER A 16 -0.19 47.70 43.79
CA SER A 16 -0.38 47.20 42.42
C SER A 16 0.76 47.59 41.47
N SER A 17 1.43 48.72 41.71
CA SER A 17 2.62 49.13 40.93
C SER A 17 3.89 48.36 41.29
N PHE A 18 3.94 47.62 42.41
CA PHE A 18 5.08 46.74 42.75
C PHE A 18 4.89 45.29 42.27
N PHE A 19 3.69 44.90 41.82
CA PHE A 19 3.37 43.58 41.26
C PHE A 19 3.04 43.61 39.77
N ALA A 20 3.27 44.74 39.09
CA ALA A 20 3.35 44.77 37.64
C ALA A 20 4.65 44.07 37.19
N CYS A 21 4.68 42.75 37.30
CA CYS A 21 5.59 41.94 36.50
C CYS A 21 5.28 42.30 35.05
N LYS A 22 6.15 43.11 34.46
CA LYS A 22 6.26 43.21 33.01
C LYS A 22 6.51 41.76 32.58
N THR A 23 5.54 41.13 31.93
CA THR A 23 5.82 39.90 31.18
C THR A 23 6.87 40.32 30.16
N GLU A 24 8.13 40.00 30.44
CA GLU A 24 9.14 40.00 29.40
C GLU A 24 8.70 38.89 28.45
N VAL A 25 8.06 39.28 27.36
CA VAL A 25 7.92 38.41 26.20
C VAL A 25 9.34 38.24 25.71
N ASP A 26 9.90 37.05 25.94
CA ASP A 26 11.21 36.70 25.44
C ASP A 26 11.08 36.67 23.91
N ASP A 27 11.51 37.75 23.25
CA ASP A 27 11.43 37.87 21.80
C ASP A 27 12.19 36.68 21.19
N PHE A 28 11.58 36.01 20.20
CA PHE A 28 12.23 34.90 19.52
C PHE A 28 13.59 35.36 18.95
N GLN A 29 14.68 34.78 19.45
CA GLN A 29 16.04 35.04 18.96
C GLN A 29 16.53 33.82 18.18
N PRO A 30 16.69 33.93 16.85
CA PRO A 30 17.25 32.86 16.03
C PRO A 30 18.66 32.47 16.50
N SER A 31 19.00 31.18 16.35
CA SER A 31 20.30 30.64 16.72
C SER A 31 20.60 29.41 15.88
N ASN A 32 21.85 29.25 15.45
CA ASN A 32 22.26 28.08 14.67
C ASN A 32 22.35 26.80 15.53
N GLY A 33 22.35 26.92 16.86
CA GLY A 33 22.66 25.77 17.72
C GLY A 33 24.09 25.26 17.46
N GLN A 34 24.39 24.05 17.92
CA GLN A 34 25.70 23.42 17.77
C GLN A 34 25.59 21.90 17.59
N ALA A 35 26.51 21.32 16.83
CA ALA A 35 26.72 19.88 16.77
C ALA A 35 27.39 19.35 18.06
N LYS A 36 27.48 18.02 18.23
CA LYS A 36 28.13 17.39 19.40
C LYS A 36 29.60 17.80 19.56
N ASP A 37 30.28 18.19 18.48
CA ASP A 37 31.66 18.68 18.51
C ASP A 37 31.79 20.17 18.92
N GLY A 38 30.67 20.83 19.24
CA GLY A 38 30.60 22.22 19.68
C GLY A 38 30.64 23.25 18.54
N LYS A 39 30.74 22.82 17.27
CA LYS A 39 30.68 23.76 16.14
C LYS A 39 29.24 24.19 15.88
N ALA A 40 29.06 25.48 15.60
CA ALA A 40 27.77 26.00 15.17
C ALA A 40 27.35 25.36 13.84
N LEU A 41 26.05 25.10 13.68
CA LEU A 41 25.54 24.61 12.40
C LEU A 41 25.74 25.65 11.29
N ASP A 42 26.01 25.15 10.09
CA ASP A 42 26.14 25.94 8.88
C ASP A 42 25.02 25.58 7.90
N PHE A 43 24.04 26.47 7.77
CA PHE A 43 22.91 26.30 6.86
C PHE A 43 23.13 26.98 5.49
N THR A 44 24.33 27.48 5.19
CA THR A 44 24.58 28.26 3.96
C THR A 44 24.16 27.52 2.69
N THR A 45 24.49 26.22 2.61
CA THR A 45 24.09 25.34 1.50
C THR A 45 23.24 24.19 2.04
N TYR A 46 21.93 24.38 2.03
CA TYR A 46 20.95 23.35 2.38
C TYR A 46 20.59 22.50 1.17
N VAL A 47 20.76 21.18 1.25
CA VAL A 47 20.41 20.22 0.18
C VAL A 47 19.40 19.19 0.70
N ALA A 48 18.37 18.89 -0.08
CA ALA A 48 17.39 17.87 0.26
C ALA A 48 17.48 16.66 -0.68
N LEU A 49 17.49 15.47 -0.09
CA LEU A 49 17.44 14.17 -0.77
C LEU A 49 16.14 13.48 -0.44
N GLY A 50 15.49 12.89 -1.45
CA GLY A 50 14.30 12.10 -1.21
C GLY A 50 13.56 11.72 -2.49
N ASN A 51 12.33 11.26 -2.28
CA ASN A 51 11.44 10.83 -3.36
C ASN A 51 10.39 11.90 -3.70
N SER A 52 9.24 11.46 -4.22
CA SER A 52 8.10 12.33 -4.57
C SER A 52 7.59 13.16 -3.39
N LEU A 53 7.63 12.63 -2.16
CA LEU A 53 7.28 13.38 -0.95
C LEU A 53 8.22 14.57 -0.73
N THR A 54 9.52 14.41 -0.98
CA THR A 54 10.49 15.51 -0.86
C THR A 54 10.42 16.46 -2.06
N ALA A 55 10.02 15.96 -3.22
CA ALA A 55 9.94 16.75 -4.45
C ALA A 55 8.71 17.69 -4.50
N GLY A 56 7.76 17.57 -3.58
CA GLY A 56 6.51 18.35 -3.59
C GLY A 56 5.48 17.82 -4.60
N TYR A 57 5.41 16.50 -4.76
CA TYR A 57 4.44 15.83 -5.62
C TYR A 57 3.07 15.74 -4.94
N THR A 58 1.98 16.07 -5.62
CA THR A 58 0.65 16.04 -4.98
C THR A 58 -0.43 15.75 -6.01
N ASP A 59 -1.53 15.13 -5.59
CA ASP A 59 -2.69 14.85 -6.44
C ASP A 59 -2.32 14.12 -7.73
N ASN A 60 -1.42 13.14 -7.64
CA ASN A 60 -0.87 12.41 -8.78
C ASN A 60 -0.07 13.26 -9.80
N ALA A 61 0.43 14.43 -9.43
CA ALA A 61 1.26 15.26 -10.31
C ALA A 61 2.44 15.96 -9.61
N TRP A 62 3.50 16.16 -10.40
CA TRP A 62 4.60 17.06 -10.08
C TRP A 62 4.35 18.39 -10.78
N VAL A 63 4.03 19.44 -10.03
CA VAL A 63 3.72 20.76 -10.58
C VAL A 63 4.39 21.88 -9.79
N GLY A 64 4.77 22.96 -10.46
CA GLY A 64 5.49 24.08 -9.85
C GLY A 64 4.79 24.72 -8.65
N THR A 65 3.45 24.75 -8.64
CA THR A 65 2.66 25.26 -7.51
C THR A 65 2.83 24.43 -6.25
N ALA A 66 2.82 23.11 -6.37
CA ALA A 66 3.04 22.19 -5.26
C ALA A 66 4.52 22.16 -4.83
N GLN A 67 5.46 22.20 -5.79
CA GLN A 67 6.90 22.27 -5.52
C GLN A 67 7.29 23.51 -4.69
N ALA A 68 6.61 24.63 -4.87
CA ALA A 68 6.82 25.84 -4.08
C ALA A 68 6.47 25.66 -2.60
N ASN A 69 5.64 24.65 -2.28
CA ASN A 69 5.22 24.30 -0.93
C ASN A 69 5.75 22.93 -0.48
N SER A 70 6.78 22.40 -1.17
CA SER A 70 7.50 21.21 -0.71
C SER A 70 8.15 21.48 0.65
N TYR A 71 8.21 20.46 1.51
CA TYR A 71 8.77 20.66 2.86
C TYR A 71 10.22 21.23 2.84
N PRO A 72 11.12 20.87 1.91
CA PRO A 72 12.44 21.49 1.84
C PRO A 72 12.39 22.97 1.48
N GLN A 73 11.52 23.38 0.56
CA GLN A 73 11.35 24.78 0.21
C GLN A 73 10.88 25.60 1.42
N LEU A 74 9.96 25.04 2.21
CA LEU A 74 9.45 25.71 3.41
C LEU A 74 10.52 25.84 4.49
N ILE A 75 11.38 24.83 4.68
CA ILE A 75 12.54 24.92 5.58
C ILE A 75 13.54 25.98 5.10
N ALA A 76 13.84 26.02 3.80
CA ALA A 76 14.71 27.03 3.21
C ALA A 76 14.16 28.45 3.45
N ASN A 77 12.85 28.64 3.26
CA ASN A 77 12.18 29.93 3.53
C ASN A 77 12.32 30.32 5.02
N SER A 78 12.13 29.39 5.95
CA SER A 78 12.33 29.65 7.39
C SER A 78 13.77 30.09 7.70
N LEU A 79 14.77 29.41 7.15
CA LEU A 79 16.19 29.77 7.34
C LEU A 79 16.52 31.16 6.76
N GLN A 80 16.01 31.45 5.55
CA GLN A 80 16.22 32.72 4.88
C GLN A 80 15.58 33.88 5.64
N SER A 81 14.39 33.68 6.22
CA SER A 81 13.61 34.72 6.92
C SER A 81 14.36 35.37 8.10
N VAL A 82 15.33 34.65 8.67
CA VAL A 82 16.15 35.08 9.81
C VAL A 82 17.65 35.15 9.48
N GLY A 83 18.01 35.02 8.20
CA GLY A 83 19.39 35.14 7.73
C GLY A 83 20.31 33.99 8.19
N MET A 84 19.76 32.82 8.52
CA MET A 84 20.55 31.67 8.99
C MET A 84 21.22 30.88 7.85
N GLY A 85 20.73 30.99 6.61
CA GLY A 85 21.32 30.30 5.45
C GLY A 85 20.33 30.06 4.31
N ALA A 86 20.62 29.03 3.49
CA ALA A 86 19.83 28.57 2.34
C ALA A 86 19.54 29.64 1.28
N GLN A 87 20.39 30.66 1.17
CA GLN A 87 20.21 31.74 0.20
C GLN A 87 20.31 31.20 -1.22
N GLY A 88 19.28 31.46 -2.04
CA GLY A 88 19.23 30.96 -3.41
C GLY A 88 18.95 29.46 -3.50
N PHE A 89 18.22 28.88 -2.54
CA PHE A 89 17.70 27.51 -2.66
C PHE A 89 16.94 27.33 -3.98
N THR A 90 17.30 26.30 -4.74
CA THR A 90 16.77 26.02 -6.08
C THR A 90 16.19 24.62 -6.16
N GLN A 91 15.15 24.47 -6.97
CA GLN A 91 14.50 23.20 -7.25
C GLN A 91 14.30 23.07 -8.77
N PRO A 92 14.23 21.85 -9.33
CA PRO A 92 13.90 21.63 -10.73
C PRO A 92 12.40 21.90 -10.97
N LEU A 93 12.02 23.18 -10.99
CA LEU A 93 10.62 23.60 -11.15
C LEU A 93 10.08 23.17 -12.51
N VAL A 94 8.88 22.58 -12.51
CA VAL A 94 8.16 22.21 -13.73
C VAL A 94 7.01 23.19 -13.97
N SER A 95 6.98 23.80 -15.16
CA SER A 95 5.92 24.74 -15.52
C SER A 95 4.57 24.01 -15.70
N ASN A 96 3.48 24.63 -15.27
CA ASN A 96 2.10 24.08 -15.25
C ASN A 96 1.54 23.56 -16.60
N SER A 97 2.25 23.73 -17.72
CA SER A 97 1.88 23.13 -19.02
C SER A 97 2.17 21.62 -19.13
N GLY A 98 2.54 20.98 -18.02
CA GLY A 98 3.10 19.62 -17.95
C GLY A 98 2.12 18.46 -17.79
N ALA A 99 0.81 18.63 -18.00
CA ALA A 99 -0.17 17.56 -17.79
C ALA A 99 0.10 16.25 -18.57
N SER A 100 0.88 16.34 -19.66
CA SER A 100 1.32 15.19 -20.46
C SER A 100 2.61 14.54 -19.97
N TYR A 101 3.33 15.15 -19.02
CA TYR A 101 4.74 14.86 -18.72
C TYR A 101 5.05 14.62 -17.24
N PHE A 102 4.36 15.37 -16.39
CA PHE A 102 4.59 15.39 -14.95
C PHE A 102 3.32 15.01 -14.18
N GLY A 103 2.35 14.40 -14.87
CA GLY A 103 1.04 14.05 -14.34
C GLY A 103 0.04 15.18 -14.50
N ALA A 104 -1.25 14.83 -14.51
CA ALA A 104 -2.32 15.80 -14.32
C ALA A 104 -2.82 15.70 -12.88
N GLN A 105 -2.93 16.85 -12.22
CA GLN A 105 -3.50 16.91 -10.89
C GLN A 105 -4.92 16.35 -10.91
N MET A 106 -5.21 15.50 -9.94
CA MET A 106 -6.57 15.05 -9.69
C MET A 106 -7.40 16.20 -9.11
N GLU A 107 -8.69 16.21 -9.44
CA GLU A 107 -9.60 17.28 -9.04
C GLU A 107 -10.93 16.70 -8.55
N LEU A 108 -11.55 17.36 -7.58
CA LEU A 108 -12.91 17.06 -7.15
C LEU A 108 -13.91 17.72 -8.12
N VAL A 109 -14.77 16.93 -8.76
CA VAL A 109 -15.82 17.44 -9.66
C VAL A 109 -17.19 17.33 -8.98
N ASN A 110 -18.00 18.38 -9.09
CA ASN A 110 -19.31 18.45 -8.43
C ASN A 110 -20.33 17.48 -9.07
N GLY A 111 -20.81 16.50 -8.30
CA GLY A 111 -21.98 15.66 -8.63
C GLY A 111 -21.71 14.15 -8.61
N ASP A 112 -21.74 13.53 -7.43
CA ASP A 112 -21.80 12.06 -7.21
C ASP A 112 -20.48 11.30 -6.92
N GLY A 113 -19.33 11.97 -6.79
CA GLY A 113 -18.09 11.31 -6.32
C GLY A 113 -16.78 12.06 -6.65
N ILE A 114 -15.65 11.42 -6.36
CA ILE A 114 -14.32 11.85 -6.83
C ILE A 114 -14.22 11.46 -8.30
N ASN A 115 -14.08 12.44 -9.21
CA ASN A 115 -13.83 12.13 -10.61
C ASN A 115 -12.33 11.92 -10.80
N ILE A 116 -11.93 10.66 -10.79
CA ILE A 116 -10.55 10.21 -10.94
C ILE A 116 -10.13 10.41 -12.41
N ASN A 117 -9.81 11.64 -12.79
CA ASN A 117 -9.20 11.95 -14.09
C ASN A 117 -7.69 11.64 -14.01
N ILE A 118 -7.34 10.36 -13.90
CA ILE A 118 -5.94 9.93 -13.92
C ILE A 118 -5.38 10.17 -15.32
N LYS A 119 -4.55 11.22 -15.48
CA LYS A 119 -3.45 11.15 -16.44
C LYS A 119 -2.21 10.77 -15.66
N VAL A 120 -1.83 9.50 -15.77
CA VAL A 120 -0.55 9.01 -15.26
C VAL A 120 0.56 9.84 -15.93
N PRO A 121 1.52 10.40 -15.18
CA PRO A 121 2.72 10.98 -15.76
C PRO A 121 3.37 9.97 -16.70
N VAL A 122 3.55 10.34 -17.96
CA VAL A 122 4.48 9.65 -18.86
C VAL A 122 5.68 10.56 -19.01
N GLY A 123 6.88 10.03 -18.81
CA GLY A 123 8.09 10.83 -18.91
C GLY A 123 8.27 11.46 -20.31
N VAL A 124 9.18 12.43 -20.38
CA VAL A 124 9.52 13.13 -21.63
C VAL A 124 10.70 12.43 -22.28
N GLU A 125 10.44 11.62 -23.30
CA GLU A 125 11.50 11.05 -24.13
C GLU A 125 12.40 12.19 -24.68
N GLY A 126 13.65 12.24 -24.20
CA GLY A 126 14.70 13.09 -24.76
C GLY A 126 14.66 14.60 -24.46
N LYS A 127 13.93 15.08 -23.44
CA LYS A 127 13.93 16.52 -23.09
C LYS A 127 14.40 16.81 -21.66
N ARG A 128 15.67 17.21 -21.53
CA ARG A 128 16.18 17.94 -20.34
C ARG A 128 15.50 19.31 -20.27
N ALA A 129 15.26 19.83 -19.06
CA ALA A 129 14.69 21.16 -18.81
C ALA A 129 15.47 22.28 -19.53
N ALA A 130 16.78 22.11 -19.63
CA ALA A 130 17.72 22.93 -20.38
C ALA A 130 18.91 22.07 -20.84
N SER A 131 19.59 22.45 -21.92
CA SER A 131 20.81 21.78 -22.38
C SER A 131 22.00 21.92 -21.40
N ASP A 132 21.94 22.90 -20.49
CA ASP A 132 23.10 23.39 -19.73
C ASP A 132 22.95 23.16 -18.20
N ILE A 133 22.23 22.12 -17.77
CA ILE A 133 22.13 21.80 -16.34
C ILE A 133 23.50 21.33 -15.82
N LYS A 134 23.95 21.93 -14.71
CA LYS A 134 25.24 21.62 -14.07
C LYS A 134 25.04 20.81 -12.80
N ALA A 135 25.99 19.92 -12.49
CA ALA A 135 26.04 19.27 -11.19
C ALA A 135 26.09 20.33 -10.08
N GLY A 136 25.32 20.12 -9.01
CA GLY A 136 25.19 21.08 -7.91
C GLY A 136 24.30 22.29 -8.17
N GLN A 137 23.62 22.37 -9.33
CA GLN A 137 22.73 23.48 -9.65
C GLN A 137 21.46 23.52 -8.78
N PHE A 138 20.97 22.35 -8.36
CA PHE A 138 19.74 22.21 -7.60
C PHE A 138 20.02 21.80 -6.15
N HIS A 139 19.23 22.35 -5.25
CA HIS A 139 19.32 22.09 -3.82
C HIS A 139 18.26 21.08 -3.36
N ASN A 140 17.06 21.13 -3.93
CA ASN A 140 16.13 19.99 -3.84
C ASN A 140 16.48 18.99 -4.94
N MET A 141 17.16 17.92 -4.56
CA MET A 141 17.60 16.83 -5.43
C MET A 141 16.66 15.61 -5.35
N ALA A 142 15.44 15.82 -4.86
CA ALA A 142 14.45 14.76 -4.77
C ALA A 142 13.91 14.33 -6.13
N VAL A 143 13.74 13.02 -6.31
CA VAL A 143 13.31 12.41 -7.57
C VAL A 143 12.05 11.57 -7.32
N PRO A 144 10.89 11.93 -7.89
CA PRO A 144 9.71 11.07 -7.80
C PRO A 144 9.98 9.65 -8.31
N GLY A 145 9.55 8.63 -7.57
CA GLY A 145 9.77 7.22 -7.88
C GLY A 145 11.15 6.65 -7.50
N ILE A 146 12.10 7.45 -7.01
CA ILE A 146 13.42 6.93 -6.64
C ILE A 146 13.40 6.08 -5.37
N ARG A 147 14.10 4.95 -5.41
CA ARG A 147 14.43 4.13 -4.24
C ARG A 147 15.76 4.56 -3.64
N ALA A 148 15.99 4.29 -2.36
CA ALA A 148 17.27 4.53 -1.73
C ALA A 148 18.39 3.82 -2.52
N VAL A 149 18.18 2.56 -2.91
CA VAL A 149 19.16 1.77 -3.68
C VAL A 149 19.51 2.31 -5.07
N ASP A 150 18.73 3.26 -5.60
CA ASP A 150 18.94 3.82 -6.94
C ASP A 150 19.71 5.16 -6.94
N MET A 151 19.90 5.80 -5.78
CA MET A 151 20.50 7.14 -5.65
C MET A 151 21.91 7.26 -6.26
N ALA A 152 22.69 6.19 -6.19
CA ALA A 152 24.06 6.11 -6.69
C ALA A 152 24.18 5.37 -8.02
N THR A 153 23.07 5.03 -8.69
CA THR A 153 23.07 4.23 -9.92
C THR A 153 23.41 5.10 -11.15
N PRO A 154 24.55 4.85 -11.84
CA PRO A 154 24.89 5.61 -13.04
C PRO A 154 23.87 5.39 -14.15
N GLY A 155 23.42 6.49 -14.77
CA GLY A 155 22.43 6.41 -15.84
C GLY A 155 20.99 6.21 -15.36
N TYR A 156 20.71 6.38 -14.06
CA TYR A 156 19.35 6.29 -13.53
C TYR A 156 18.37 7.21 -14.26
N GLY A 157 18.81 8.37 -14.74
CA GLY A 157 17.98 9.30 -15.52
C GLY A 157 17.46 8.75 -16.85
N ILE A 158 18.02 7.63 -17.34
CA ILE A 158 17.51 6.90 -18.50
C ILE A 158 16.30 6.03 -18.11
N ALA A 159 16.34 5.41 -16.92
CA ALA A 159 15.25 4.58 -16.41
C ALA A 159 14.14 5.41 -15.75
N ASN A 160 14.50 6.55 -15.16
CA ASN A 160 13.59 7.51 -14.55
C ASN A 160 13.74 8.87 -15.25
N GLU A 161 12.86 9.12 -16.20
CA GLU A 161 12.88 10.33 -17.02
C GLU A 161 12.61 11.61 -16.22
N LEU A 162 12.09 11.51 -14.99
CA LEU A 162 11.96 12.67 -14.09
C LEU A 162 13.30 13.13 -13.56
N PHE A 163 14.23 12.21 -13.24
CA PHE A 163 15.62 12.60 -13.00
C PHE A 163 16.30 13.01 -14.31
N GLY A 164 16.04 12.29 -15.41
CA GLY A 164 16.54 12.66 -16.74
C GLY A 164 16.19 14.10 -17.16
N TYR A 165 15.06 14.64 -16.69
CA TYR A 165 14.67 16.03 -16.90
C TYR A 165 15.67 17.04 -16.30
N PHE A 166 16.27 16.74 -15.14
CA PHE A 166 17.13 17.66 -14.42
C PHE A 166 18.53 17.13 -14.06
N SER A 167 18.94 15.98 -14.58
CA SER A 167 20.28 15.45 -14.38
C SER A 167 21.33 16.33 -15.04
N SER A 168 22.53 16.40 -14.47
CA SER A 168 23.65 17.16 -15.03
C SER A 168 24.20 16.55 -16.33
N GLU A 169 24.15 15.22 -16.45
CA GLU A 169 24.56 14.45 -17.61
C GLU A 169 23.74 13.14 -17.70
N GLN A 170 23.83 12.43 -18.83
CA GLN A 170 23.06 11.21 -19.06
C GLN A 170 23.44 10.07 -18.11
N THR A 171 24.71 9.99 -17.69
CA THR A 171 25.22 8.96 -16.77
C THR A 171 25.37 9.47 -15.34
N ALA A 172 24.92 10.68 -15.04
CA ALA A 172 24.98 11.24 -13.70
C ALA A 172 24.19 10.37 -12.70
N THR A 173 24.62 10.39 -11.44
CA THR A 173 23.86 9.84 -10.32
C THR A 173 23.24 10.99 -9.56
N VAL A 174 22.10 10.75 -8.91
CA VAL A 174 21.44 11.77 -8.08
C VAL A 174 22.35 12.20 -6.94
N LEU A 175 23.04 11.23 -6.32
CA LEU A 175 24.00 11.49 -5.24
C LEU A 175 25.16 12.36 -5.70
N ALA A 176 25.75 12.12 -6.88
CA ALA A 176 26.86 12.92 -7.37
C ALA A 176 26.44 14.37 -7.66
N ASP A 177 25.27 14.57 -8.27
CA ASP A 177 24.72 15.90 -8.52
C ASP A 177 24.41 16.65 -7.22
N ALA A 178 23.94 15.95 -6.18
CA ALA A 178 23.68 16.52 -4.87
C ALA A 178 24.96 16.90 -4.11
N VAL A 179 25.96 16.02 -4.09
CA VAL A 179 27.26 16.29 -3.44
C VAL A 179 27.99 17.45 -4.14
N ALA A 180 27.83 17.59 -5.46
CA ALA A 180 28.40 18.70 -6.22
C ALA A 180 27.83 20.08 -5.82
N ALA A 181 26.68 20.14 -5.14
CA ALA A 181 26.17 21.38 -4.55
C ALA A 181 27.02 21.85 -3.35
N ASN A 182 27.92 20.99 -2.84
CA ASN A 182 28.75 21.23 -1.65
C ASN A 182 27.91 21.54 -0.40
N PRO A 183 27.06 20.58 0.04
CA PRO A 183 26.15 20.78 1.17
C PRO A 183 26.91 21.14 2.46
N THR A 184 26.34 22.06 3.23
CA THR A 184 26.74 22.33 4.62
C THR A 184 25.69 21.86 5.62
N PHE A 185 24.44 21.75 5.15
CA PHE A 185 23.35 21.08 5.85
C PHE A 185 22.50 20.26 4.87
N PHE A 186 21.92 19.13 5.31
CA PHE A 186 21.01 18.35 4.46
C PHE A 186 19.79 17.78 5.17
N SER A 187 18.77 17.40 4.40
CA SER A 187 17.67 16.56 4.87
C SER A 187 17.51 15.34 3.97
N MET A 188 17.29 14.15 4.53
CA MET A 188 17.11 12.91 3.77
C MET A 188 15.81 12.21 4.17
N TRP A 189 14.95 11.93 3.19
CA TRP A 189 13.75 11.11 3.36
C TRP A 189 13.62 10.12 2.18
N LEU A 190 14.18 8.93 2.38
CA LEU A 190 14.28 7.86 1.38
C LEU A 190 13.78 6.54 1.98
N GLY A 191 13.53 5.54 1.12
CA GLY A 191 13.17 4.19 1.53
C GLY A 191 11.71 3.78 1.35
N ALA A 192 10.77 4.72 1.25
CA ALA A 192 9.37 4.37 1.00
C ALA A 192 9.17 3.64 -0.35
N ASN A 193 9.87 4.06 -1.40
CA ASN A 193 9.78 3.42 -2.72
C ASN A 193 10.48 2.06 -2.80
N ASP A 194 11.38 1.76 -1.86
CA ASP A 194 12.04 0.46 -1.76
C ASP A 194 11.05 -0.66 -1.42
N VAL A 195 9.86 -0.33 -0.91
CA VAL A 195 8.75 -1.27 -0.65
C VAL A 195 7.47 -0.96 -1.43
N LEU A 196 7.26 0.29 -1.85
CA LEU A 196 6.02 0.72 -2.51
C LEU A 196 5.74 -0.01 -3.82
N GLY A 197 6.78 -0.27 -4.63
CA GLY A 197 6.63 -0.98 -5.91
C GLY A 197 6.04 -2.39 -5.72
N TYR A 198 6.47 -3.09 -4.68
CA TYR A 198 5.99 -4.43 -4.33
C TYR A 198 4.55 -4.37 -3.85
N ALA A 199 4.26 -3.44 -2.92
CA ALA A 199 2.93 -3.27 -2.35
C ALA A 199 1.88 -2.86 -3.41
N THR A 200 2.24 -1.96 -4.33
CA THR A 200 1.33 -1.45 -5.38
C THR A 200 1.20 -2.37 -6.59
N SER A 201 2.01 -3.43 -6.68
CA SER A 201 1.90 -4.48 -7.71
C SER A 201 1.29 -5.77 -7.18
N GLY A 202 0.68 -5.72 -5.98
CA GLY A 202 0.06 -6.87 -5.34
C GLY A 202 1.04 -7.98 -4.95
N GLY A 203 2.26 -7.61 -4.54
CA GLY A 203 3.28 -8.55 -4.10
C GLY A 203 4.18 -9.09 -5.22
N SER A 204 4.36 -8.34 -6.32
CA SER A 204 5.20 -8.81 -7.42
C SER A 204 6.69 -8.55 -7.19
N TYR A 205 7.51 -9.60 -7.27
CA TYR A 205 8.99 -9.52 -7.24
C TYR A 205 9.62 -9.05 -8.57
N GLY A 206 8.88 -8.35 -9.43
CA GLY A 206 9.39 -7.76 -10.67
C GLY A 206 10.29 -6.53 -10.44
N ASN A 207 10.24 -5.56 -11.36
CA ASN A 207 11.03 -4.31 -11.24
C ASN A 207 10.72 -3.49 -9.98
N GLY A 208 9.62 -3.78 -9.28
CA GLY A 208 9.20 -3.13 -8.03
C GLY A 208 9.51 -3.93 -6.76
N ALA A 209 10.26 -5.04 -6.84
CA ALA A 209 10.56 -5.88 -5.67
C ALA A 209 11.13 -5.10 -4.48
N ILE A 210 10.85 -5.60 -3.27
CA ILE A 210 11.41 -5.06 -2.04
C ILE A 210 12.95 -5.07 -2.12
N SER A 211 13.59 -3.93 -1.86
CA SER A 211 15.05 -3.87 -1.78
C SER A 211 15.54 -4.78 -0.64
N SER A 212 16.63 -5.55 -0.82
CA SER A 212 17.14 -6.35 0.29
C SER A 212 17.62 -5.43 1.44
N GLN A 213 17.56 -5.90 2.68
CA GLN A 213 18.09 -5.16 3.84
C GLN A 213 19.55 -4.74 3.59
N SER A 214 20.39 -5.65 3.08
CA SER A 214 21.80 -5.37 2.82
C SER A 214 22.03 -4.33 1.72
N ASP A 215 21.24 -4.34 0.65
CA ASP A 215 21.39 -3.36 -0.44
C ASP A 215 20.92 -1.98 0.02
N TYR A 216 19.84 -1.94 0.82
CA TYR A 216 19.34 -0.72 1.42
C TYR A 216 20.38 -0.09 2.37
N GLU A 217 20.93 -0.88 3.29
CA GLU A 217 21.96 -0.46 4.24
C GLU A 217 23.19 0.11 3.50
N ALA A 218 23.73 -0.63 2.53
CA ALA A 218 24.88 -0.20 1.75
C ALA A 218 24.63 1.11 0.99
N SER A 219 23.43 1.31 0.45
CA SER A 219 23.09 2.55 -0.24
C SER A 219 22.95 3.73 0.71
N ILE A 220 22.29 3.54 1.86
CA ILE A 220 22.16 4.60 2.88
C ILE A 220 23.53 5.01 3.43
N GLU A 221 24.42 4.05 3.69
CA GLU A 221 25.81 4.34 4.10
C GLU A 221 26.51 5.22 3.05
N GLN A 222 26.43 4.83 1.77
CA GLN A 222 27.05 5.58 0.67
C GLN A 222 26.49 7.01 0.54
N ILE A 223 25.17 7.17 0.68
CA ILE A 223 24.51 8.48 0.63
C ILE A 223 24.98 9.36 1.78
N LEU A 224 24.95 8.84 3.01
CA LEU A 224 25.33 9.59 4.20
C LEU A 224 26.82 9.93 4.21
N ASP A 225 27.69 9.03 3.76
CA ASP A 225 29.11 9.30 3.55
C ASP A 225 29.33 10.44 2.55
N GLY A 226 28.64 10.41 1.41
CA GLY A 226 28.72 11.46 0.39
C GLY A 226 28.31 12.82 0.96
N MET A 227 27.16 12.88 1.63
CA MET A 227 26.61 14.13 2.15
C MET A 227 27.41 14.68 3.34
N THR A 228 28.00 13.82 4.17
CA THR A 228 28.79 14.23 5.35
C THR A 228 30.28 14.40 5.07
N SER A 229 30.75 14.09 3.85
CA SER A 229 32.17 14.12 3.46
C SER A 229 32.90 15.44 3.75
N ASN A 230 32.20 16.57 3.62
CA ASN A 230 32.73 17.92 3.93
C ASN A 230 32.30 18.45 5.31
N GLY A 231 31.83 17.56 6.20
CA GLY A 231 31.41 17.89 7.56
C GLY A 231 29.98 18.43 7.66
N ALA A 232 29.16 18.28 6.62
CA ALA A 232 27.77 18.72 6.65
C ALA A 232 27.01 18.00 7.77
N LYS A 233 26.11 18.75 8.42
CA LYS A 233 25.12 18.19 9.35
C LYS A 233 23.78 18.02 8.67
N GLY A 234 22.82 17.40 9.33
CA GLY A 234 21.55 17.16 8.67
C GLY A 234 20.49 16.55 9.54
N VAL A 235 19.39 16.20 8.88
CA VAL A 235 18.24 15.53 9.47
C VAL A 235 17.85 14.33 8.61
N VAL A 236 17.64 13.18 9.26
CA VAL A 236 17.15 11.95 8.63
C VAL A 236 15.69 11.74 9.05
N LEU A 237 14.83 11.48 8.08
CA LEU A 237 13.44 11.12 8.29
C LEU A 237 13.31 9.62 8.03
N ASN A 238 12.74 8.87 8.99
CA ASN A 238 12.48 7.45 8.78
C ASN A 238 11.23 7.21 7.90
N ILE A 239 10.92 5.96 7.63
CA ILE A 239 9.88 5.55 6.69
C ILE A 239 8.58 5.27 7.46
N PRO A 240 7.48 5.97 7.18
CA PRO A 240 6.19 5.62 7.74
C PRO A 240 5.68 4.30 7.13
N ASN A 241 4.76 3.63 7.81
CA ASN A 241 4.09 2.48 7.20
C ASN A 241 3.29 2.95 5.98
N ILE A 242 3.75 2.58 4.78
CA ILE A 242 3.12 3.03 3.51
C ILE A 242 1.70 2.49 3.34
N MET A 243 1.37 1.37 3.99
CA MET A 243 0.03 0.78 3.96
C MET A 243 -0.94 1.47 4.90
N ASP A 244 -0.48 2.43 5.71
CA ASP A 244 -1.36 3.25 6.52
C ASP A 244 -1.93 4.45 5.77
N THR A 245 -1.48 4.66 4.54
CA THR A 245 -2.00 5.71 3.66
C THR A 245 -3.40 5.35 3.12
N PRO A 246 -4.24 6.35 2.76
CA PRO A 246 -5.52 6.10 2.12
C PRO A 246 -5.47 5.19 0.89
N LEU A 247 -4.34 5.17 0.17
CA LEU A 247 -4.12 4.27 -0.96
C LEU A 247 -4.38 2.81 -0.60
N PHE A 248 -4.10 2.37 0.63
CA PHE A 248 -4.29 0.97 1.07
C PHE A 248 -5.41 0.78 2.12
N ASN A 249 -5.90 1.87 2.72
CA ASN A 249 -6.83 1.81 3.84
C ASN A 249 -8.20 2.46 3.57
N PHE A 250 -8.39 3.16 2.45
CA PHE A 250 -9.68 3.76 2.14
C PHE A 250 -10.74 2.74 1.70
N VAL A 251 -10.33 1.77 0.87
CA VAL A 251 -11.24 0.73 0.36
C VAL A 251 -11.27 -0.43 1.37
N PRO A 252 -12.43 -0.76 1.96
CA PRO A 252 -12.47 -1.81 2.98
C PRO A 252 -12.22 -3.20 2.40
N SER A 253 -11.34 -3.99 3.05
CA SER A 253 -11.08 -5.40 2.72
C SER A 253 -11.94 -6.39 3.50
N THR A 254 -12.94 -5.90 4.25
CA THR A 254 -13.86 -6.73 5.04
C THR A 254 -15.32 -6.44 4.65
N LEU A 255 -16.17 -7.47 4.77
CA LEU A 255 -17.61 -7.33 4.56
C LEU A 255 -18.22 -6.32 5.54
N GLU A 256 -17.74 -6.29 6.79
CA GLU A 256 -18.17 -5.29 7.77
C GLU A 256 -17.87 -3.87 7.29
N GLY A 257 -16.64 -3.61 6.83
CA GLY A 257 -16.26 -2.30 6.34
C GLY A 257 -17.04 -1.90 5.09
N ILE A 258 -17.27 -2.84 4.16
CA ILE A 258 -18.09 -2.61 2.96
C ILE A 258 -19.55 -2.28 3.33
N LEU A 259 -20.16 -3.04 4.25
CA LEU A 259 -21.53 -2.79 4.73
C LEU A 259 -21.64 -1.44 5.45
N ALA A 260 -20.61 -1.06 6.22
CA ALA A 260 -20.55 0.23 6.91
C ALA A 260 -20.60 1.43 5.96
N LEU A 261 -20.13 1.29 4.71
CA LEU A 261 -20.26 2.35 3.68
C LEU A 261 -21.73 2.70 3.37
N GLN A 262 -22.67 1.80 3.66
CA GLN A 262 -24.12 2.00 3.50
C GLN A 262 -24.85 2.12 4.84
N GLY A 263 -24.11 2.26 5.95
CA GLY A 263 -24.67 2.29 7.30
C GLY A 263 -25.30 0.96 7.73
N LEU A 264 -24.92 -0.15 7.12
CA LEU A 264 -25.42 -1.49 7.45
C LEU A 264 -24.48 -2.20 8.43
N PRO A 265 -24.99 -2.84 9.49
CA PRO A 265 -24.16 -3.61 10.41
C PRO A 265 -23.88 -5.03 9.91
N LEU A 266 -22.77 -5.61 10.37
CA LEU A 266 -22.51 -7.05 10.23
C LEU A 266 -23.28 -7.82 11.32
N ASN A 267 -24.34 -8.52 10.93
CA ASN A 267 -25.18 -9.30 11.84
C ASN A 267 -25.68 -10.59 11.17
N GLU A 268 -26.41 -11.43 11.93
CA GLU A 268 -26.92 -12.70 11.41
C GLU A 268 -27.78 -12.55 10.14
N GLN A 269 -28.52 -11.44 10.02
CA GLN A 269 -29.35 -11.17 8.83
C GLN A 269 -28.49 -10.85 7.61
N THR A 270 -27.53 -9.93 7.73
CA THR A 270 -26.65 -9.56 6.60
C THR A 270 -25.73 -10.71 6.20
N LEU A 271 -25.20 -11.45 7.17
CA LEU A 271 -24.45 -12.68 6.94
C LEU A 271 -25.29 -13.75 6.22
N GLY A 272 -26.54 -13.97 6.68
CA GLY A 272 -27.46 -14.92 6.05
C GLY A 272 -27.75 -14.56 4.60
N LEU A 273 -27.96 -13.27 4.30
CA LEU A 273 -28.20 -12.77 2.94
C LEU A 273 -26.99 -13.01 2.03
N VAL A 274 -25.80 -12.54 2.44
CA VAL A 274 -24.58 -12.67 1.63
C VAL A 274 -24.20 -14.14 1.40
N ASN A 275 -24.25 -14.97 2.45
CA ASN A 275 -23.94 -16.39 2.30
C ASN A 275 -24.95 -17.14 1.43
N SER A 276 -26.24 -16.78 1.51
CA SER A 276 -27.26 -17.36 0.64
C SER A 276 -27.09 -16.94 -0.82
N TYR A 277 -26.70 -15.68 -1.04
CA TYR A 277 -26.39 -15.15 -2.38
C TYR A 277 -25.23 -15.91 -3.02
N LEU A 278 -24.13 -16.11 -2.29
CA LEU A 278 -22.98 -16.89 -2.76
C LEU A 278 -23.36 -18.35 -3.03
N ALA A 279 -24.17 -18.96 -2.17
CA ALA A 279 -24.66 -20.32 -2.40
C ALA A 279 -25.50 -20.44 -3.68
N ALA A 280 -26.37 -19.46 -3.94
CA ALA A 280 -27.16 -19.42 -5.16
C ALA A 280 -26.29 -19.30 -6.43
N ALA A 281 -25.13 -18.66 -6.35
CA ALA A 281 -24.18 -18.54 -7.47
C ALA A 281 -23.30 -19.79 -7.64
N PHE A 282 -22.66 -20.28 -6.57
CA PHE A 282 -21.62 -21.31 -6.67
C PHE A 282 -22.15 -22.75 -6.66
N ASP A 283 -23.21 -23.05 -5.91
CA ASP A 283 -23.72 -24.43 -5.81
C ASP A 283 -24.16 -24.98 -7.19
N PRO A 284 -24.85 -24.22 -8.08
CA PRO A 284 -25.17 -24.66 -9.44
C PRO A 284 -23.94 -24.86 -10.34
N LEU A 285 -22.91 -24.00 -10.21
CA LEU A 285 -21.67 -24.14 -10.95
C LEU A 285 -20.97 -25.46 -10.57
N ILE A 286 -20.81 -25.72 -9.28
CA ILE A 286 -20.21 -26.96 -8.76
C ILE A 286 -20.99 -28.17 -9.28
N LYS A 287 -22.33 -28.11 -9.22
CA LYS A 287 -23.18 -29.16 -9.77
C LYS A 287 -22.88 -29.44 -11.23
N SER A 288 -22.82 -28.39 -12.06
CA SER A 288 -22.55 -28.53 -13.51
C SER A 288 -21.20 -29.18 -13.81
N GLN A 289 -20.20 -28.98 -12.93
CA GLN A 289 -18.87 -29.56 -13.06
C GLN A 289 -18.81 -31.04 -12.65
N VAL A 290 -19.47 -31.42 -11.54
CA VAL A 290 -19.39 -32.80 -11.03
C VAL A 290 -20.41 -33.74 -11.66
N GLU A 291 -21.57 -33.23 -12.08
CA GLU A 291 -22.70 -34.03 -12.54
C GLU A 291 -22.37 -34.98 -13.71
N PRO A 292 -21.60 -34.59 -14.75
CA PRO A 292 -21.22 -35.49 -15.82
C PRO A 292 -20.42 -36.71 -15.33
N THR A 293 -19.41 -36.46 -14.48
CA THR A 293 -18.54 -37.51 -13.93
C THR A 293 -19.34 -38.44 -13.02
N VAL A 294 -20.12 -37.89 -12.09
CA VAL A 294 -20.94 -38.70 -11.17
C VAL A 294 -21.96 -39.53 -11.94
N THR A 295 -22.64 -38.95 -12.93
CA THR A 295 -23.62 -39.67 -13.76
C THR A 295 -22.99 -40.85 -14.48
N ALA A 296 -21.80 -40.68 -15.06
CA ALA A 296 -21.08 -41.76 -15.74
C ALA A 296 -20.72 -42.92 -14.79
N LEU A 297 -20.46 -42.62 -13.52
CA LEU A 297 -20.06 -43.62 -12.53
C LEU A 297 -21.22 -44.38 -11.92
N VAL A 298 -22.39 -43.74 -11.77
CA VAL A 298 -23.53 -44.31 -11.06
C VAL A 298 -24.65 -44.81 -11.97
N THR A 299 -24.62 -44.49 -13.27
CA THR A 299 -25.58 -45.01 -14.26
C THR A 299 -25.30 -46.48 -14.57
N PRO A 300 -26.24 -47.41 -14.31
CA PRO A 300 -26.05 -48.83 -14.66
C PRO A 300 -26.14 -49.07 -16.17
N SER A 301 -25.36 -50.01 -16.69
CA SER A 301 -25.43 -50.50 -18.08
C SER A 301 -26.07 -51.91 -18.16
N ILE A 302 -26.91 -52.21 -19.19
CA ILE A 302 -27.67 -53.48 -19.39
C ILE A 302 -27.65 -53.94 -20.87
N PRO A 303 -27.78 -55.26 -21.26
CA PRO A 303 -27.84 -56.50 -20.43
C PRO A 303 -26.89 -57.65 -20.84
N ALA A 304 -26.47 -58.48 -19.87
CA ALA A 304 -26.82 -59.92 -19.82
C ALA A 304 -26.40 -60.54 -18.46
N ASP A 305 -27.38 -61.08 -17.74
CA ASP A 305 -27.28 -62.03 -16.63
C ASP A 305 -26.85 -61.54 -15.22
N ASN A 306 -26.63 -60.24 -15.01
CA ASN A 306 -26.23 -59.67 -13.71
C ASN A 306 -27.15 -58.49 -13.30
N PRO A 307 -27.51 -58.27 -12.01
CA PRO A 307 -28.16 -57.05 -11.53
C PRO A 307 -27.52 -55.77 -12.07
N GLN A 308 -28.28 -54.67 -12.10
CA GLN A 308 -27.84 -53.33 -12.51
C GLN A 308 -26.60 -52.87 -11.71
N VAL A 309 -25.40 -53.19 -12.17
CA VAL A 309 -24.13 -52.79 -11.52
C VAL A 309 -23.62 -51.53 -12.22
N ASN A 310 -23.46 -50.45 -11.48
CA ASN A 310 -22.78 -49.25 -11.93
C ASN A 310 -21.25 -49.35 -11.73
N VAL A 311 -20.47 -48.38 -12.23
CA VAL A 311 -19.00 -48.44 -12.20
C VAL A 311 -18.49 -48.50 -10.76
N VAL A 312 -19.10 -47.75 -9.83
CA VAL A 312 -18.69 -47.76 -8.41
C VAL A 312 -18.97 -49.13 -7.77
N ALA A 313 -20.12 -49.73 -8.06
CA ALA A 313 -20.48 -51.06 -7.57
C ALA A 313 -19.53 -52.15 -8.11
N ALA A 314 -19.07 -52.02 -9.36
CA ALA A 314 -18.03 -52.90 -9.92
C ALA A 314 -16.68 -52.66 -9.24
N ALA A 315 -16.27 -51.40 -9.07
CA ALA A 315 -15.03 -51.03 -8.39
C ALA A 315 -14.99 -51.55 -6.95
N ALA A 316 -16.10 -51.43 -6.22
CA ALA A 316 -16.21 -51.94 -4.85
C ALA A 316 -15.99 -53.46 -4.75
N GLN A 317 -16.43 -54.22 -5.76
CA GLN A 317 -16.21 -55.66 -5.84
C GLN A 317 -14.77 -56.01 -6.27
N THR A 318 -14.19 -55.22 -7.17
CA THR A 318 -12.82 -55.44 -7.67
C THR A 318 -11.74 -55.02 -6.68
N ALA A 319 -11.96 -53.98 -5.87
CA ALA A 319 -10.94 -53.42 -5.00
C ALA A 319 -10.23 -54.46 -4.12
N PRO A 320 -10.92 -55.38 -3.42
CA PRO A 320 -10.25 -56.42 -2.62
C PRO A 320 -9.38 -57.37 -3.44
N THR A 321 -9.72 -57.61 -4.70
CA THR A 321 -8.98 -58.54 -5.59
C THR A 321 -7.62 -57.99 -6.03
N ILE A 322 -7.45 -56.67 -5.96
CA ILE A 322 -6.21 -55.95 -6.27
C ILE A 322 -5.55 -55.36 -5.01
N GLY A 323 -5.99 -55.80 -3.82
CA GLY A 323 -5.42 -55.38 -2.54
C GLY A 323 -5.78 -53.96 -2.12
N LYS A 324 -6.95 -53.46 -2.53
CA LYS A 324 -7.49 -52.14 -2.19
C LYS A 324 -8.71 -52.25 -1.26
N ASP A 325 -8.87 -51.29 -0.35
CA ASP A 325 -10.03 -51.17 0.53
C ASP A 325 -11.14 -50.33 -0.14
N PRO A 326 -12.31 -50.91 -0.49
CA PRO A 326 -13.40 -50.16 -1.10
C PRO A 326 -14.04 -49.12 -0.16
N ASN A 327 -13.77 -49.15 1.15
CA ASN A 327 -14.24 -48.13 2.09
C ASN A 327 -13.34 -46.89 2.15
N ASN A 328 -12.12 -46.97 1.60
CA ASN A 328 -11.24 -45.83 1.49
C ASN A 328 -11.53 -45.09 0.16
N PRO A 329 -11.97 -43.81 0.19
CA PRO A 329 -12.32 -43.07 -1.03
C PRO A 329 -11.21 -42.98 -2.08
N VAL A 330 -9.96 -42.86 -1.64
CA VAL A 330 -8.78 -42.79 -2.53
C VAL A 330 -8.54 -44.14 -3.21
N GLU A 331 -8.65 -45.23 -2.45
CA GLU A 331 -8.43 -46.59 -2.99
C GLU A 331 -9.61 -47.09 -3.85
N LEU A 332 -10.83 -46.67 -3.53
CA LEU A 332 -11.99 -46.89 -4.38
C LEU A 332 -11.83 -46.13 -5.71
N SER A 333 -11.42 -44.86 -5.65
CA SER A 333 -11.17 -44.02 -6.84
C SER A 333 -10.05 -44.59 -7.71
N TYR A 334 -8.97 -45.10 -7.10
CA TYR A 334 -7.94 -45.90 -7.78
C TYR A 334 -8.56 -47.06 -8.56
N THR A 335 -9.46 -47.81 -7.92
CA THR A 335 -10.08 -48.99 -8.53
C THR A 335 -11.04 -48.61 -9.66
N VAL A 336 -11.76 -47.48 -9.55
CA VAL A 336 -12.60 -46.94 -10.62
C VAL A 336 -11.76 -46.66 -11.87
N ILE A 337 -10.66 -45.92 -11.73
CA ILE A 337 -9.81 -45.56 -12.87
C ILE A 337 -9.12 -46.80 -13.44
N PHE A 338 -8.67 -47.73 -12.57
CA PHE A 338 -8.15 -49.03 -13.00
C PHE A 338 -9.14 -49.79 -13.90
N LEU A 339 -10.42 -49.84 -13.52
CA LEU A 339 -11.46 -50.47 -14.32
C LEU A 339 -11.71 -49.74 -15.65
N GLN A 340 -11.67 -48.40 -15.66
CA GLN A 340 -11.81 -47.62 -16.89
C GLN A 340 -10.66 -47.88 -17.88
N LEU A 341 -9.41 -47.91 -17.39
CA LEU A 341 -8.22 -48.17 -18.21
C LEU A 341 -8.22 -49.59 -18.79
N THR A 342 -8.58 -50.57 -17.97
CA THR A 342 -8.66 -51.98 -18.42
C THR A 342 -9.84 -52.20 -19.38
N ALA A 343 -10.98 -51.53 -19.17
CA ALA A 343 -12.09 -51.52 -20.12
C ALA A 343 -11.72 -50.85 -21.46
N ALA A 344 -10.80 -49.88 -21.44
CA ALA A 344 -10.22 -49.26 -22.64
C ALA A 344 -9.13 -50.12 -23.32
N GLY A 345 -8.84 -51.33 -22.82
CA GLY A 345 -7.94 -52.30 -23.43
C GLY A 345 -6.51 -52.31 -22.89
N GLN A 346 -6.20 -51.56 -21.83
CA GLN A 346 -4.90 -51.65 -21.16
C GLN A 346 -4.75 -52.96 -20.38
N SER A 347 -3.53 -53.50 -20.32
CA SER A 347 -3.25 -54.63 -19.43
C SER A 347 -3.32 -54.17 -17.96
N PRO A 348 -3.65 -55.07 -17.00
CA PRO A 348 -3.64 -54.71 -15.58
C PRO A 348 -2.31 -54.12 -15.11
N ALA A 349 -1.18 -54.61 -15.62
CA ALA A 349 0.15 -54.10 -15.27
C ALA A 349 0.36 -52.67 -15.76
N ASP A 350 -0.06 -52.36 -16.99
CA ASP A 350 0.07 -51.02 -17.57
C ASP A 350 -0.86 -50.02 -16.87
N ALA A 351 -2.10 -50.43 -16.55
CA ALA A 351 -3.04 -49.60 -15.80
C ALA A 351 -2.49 -49.27 -14.39
N MET A 352 -1.94 -50.26 -13.68
CA MET A 352 -1.30 -50.03 -12.38
C MET A 352 -0.06 -49.13 -12.49
N ALA A 353 0.73 -49.27 -13.55
CA ALA A 353 1.90 -48.43 -13.80
C ALA A 353 1.49 -46.97 -14.08
N TYR A 354 0.46 -46.75 -14.90
CA TYR A 354 -0.11 -45.42 -15.13
C TYR A 354 -0.62 -44.79 -13.82
N LEU A 355 -1.37 -45.54 -13.01
CA LEU A 355 -1.89 -45.04 -11.74
C LEU A 355 -0.80 -44.67 -10.74
N ALA A 356 0.42 -45.21 -10.88
CA ALA A 356 1.57 -44.81 -10.06
C ALA A 356 2.27 -43.53 -10.55
N THR A 357 1.91 -43.01 -11.74
CA THR A 357 2.43 -41.73 -12.24
C THR A 357 1.78 -40.54 -11.52
N ALA A 358 2.38 -39.36 -11.63
CA ALA A 358 1.81 -38.13 -11.08
C ALA A 358 0.43 -37.82 -11.69
N GLU A 359 0.24 -38.07 -12.98
CA GLU A 359 -1.04 -37.87 -13.68
C GLU A 359 -2.10 -38.85 -13.17
N GLY A 360 -1.76 -40.13 -13.04
CA GLY A 360 -2.66 -41.12 -12.46
C GLY A 360 -3.05 -40.81 -11.02
N GLN A 361 -2.09 -40.38 -10.18
CA GLN A 361 -2.36 -39.93 -8.81
C GLN A 361 -3.26 -38.69 -8.77
N ALA A 362 -3.08 -37.74 -9.68
CA ALA A 362 -3.93 -36.55 -9.78
C ALA A 362 -5.39 -36.92 -10.10
N GLN A 363 -5.62 -37.83 -11.07
CA GLN A 363 -6.97 -38.30 -11.40
C GLN A 363 -7.63 -39.07 -10.24
N ILE A 364 -6.86 -39.85 -9.48
CA ILE A 364 -7.36 -40.54 -8.28
C ILE A 364 -7.82 -39.51 -7.24
N LEU A 365 -7.02 -38.47 -7.00
CA LEU A 365 -7.32 -37.43 -6.03
C LEU A 365 -8.49 -36.55 -6.50
N GLU A 366 -8.61 -36.26 -7.79
CA GLU A 366 -9.76 -35.56 -8.37
C GLU A 366 -11.06 -36.33 -8.11
N LEU A 367 -11.06 -37.65 -8.40
CA LEU A 367 -12.24 -38.48 -8.20
C LEU A 367 -12.59 -38.68 -6.72
N ALA A 368 -11.58 -38.82 -5.85
CA ALA A 368 -11.79 -38.83 -4.41
C ALA A 368 -12.30 -37.48 -3.91
N GLY A 369 -11.81 -36.38 -4.50
CA GLY A 369 -12.16 -35.00 -4.16
C GLY A 369 -13.62 -34.64 -4.46
N ILE A 370 -14.23 -35.27 -5.47
CA ILE A 370 -15.68 -35.14 -5.71
C ILE A 370 -16.54 -35.99 -4.76
N GLY A 371 -15.93 -36.70 -3.79
CA GLY A 371 -16.65 -37.49 -2.78
C GLY A 371 -16.97 -38.92 -3.20
N CYS A 372 -16.27 -39.49 -4.19
CA CYS A 372 -16.49 -40.88 -4.62
C CYS A 372 -16.37 -41.86 -3.44
N ASN A 373 -17.46 -42.57 -3.14
CA ASN A 373 -17.54 -43.50 -2.02
C ASN A 373 -18.41 -44.72 -2.33
N ILE A 374 -18.29 -45.77 -1.51
CA ILE A 374 -18.98 -47.05 -1.72
C ILE A 374 -20.51 -46.93 -1.70
N GLY A 375 -21.07 -45.91 -1.05
CA GLY A 375 -22.51 -45.64 -1.03
C GLY A 375 -23.08 -45.39 -2.43
N TRP A 376 -22.27 -44.85 -3.35
CA TRP A 376 -22.68 -44.63 -4.74
C TRP A 376 -22.96 -45.92 -5.52
N ALA A 377 -22.54 -47.08 -4.99
CA ALA A 377 -22.87 -48.39 -5.58
C ALA A 377 -24.38 -48.65 -5.64
N THR A 378 -25.18 -48.01 -4.78
CA THR A 378 -26.64 -48.18 -4.71
C THR A 378 -27.43 -46.87 -4.80
N SER A 379 -26.74 -45.72 -4.88
CA SER A 379 -27.37 -44.40 -5.01
C SER A 379 -28.02 -44.19 -6.40
N THR A 380 -29.06 -43.36 -6.43
CA THR A 380 -29.52 -42.75 -7.68
C THR A 380 -28.51 -41.69 -8.15
N VAL A 381 -28.55 -41.34 -9.43
CA VAL A 381 -27.74 -40.22 -9.98
C VAL A 381 -27.93 -38.95 -9.16
N GLU A 382 -29.18 -38.56 -8.91
CA GLU A 382 -29.52 -37.35 -8.16
C GLU A 382 -28.95 -37.34 -6.74
N ALA A 383 -29.02 -38.46 -6.01
CA ALA A 383 -28.50 -38.57 -4.66
C ALA A 383 -26.97 -38.47 -4.63
N ALA A 384 -26.27 -39.18 -5.53
CA ALA A 384 -24.82 -39.12 -5.64
C ALA A 384 -24.32 -37.74 -6.06
N VAL A 385 -25.01 -37.08 -7.01
CA VAL A 385 -24.68 -35.69 -7.43
C VAL A 385 -24.86 -34.73 -6.26
N THR A 386 -25.96 -34.83 -5.51
CA THR A 386 -26.21 -33.96 -4.34
C THR A 386 -25.12 -34.13 -3.28
N GLU A 387 -24.74 -35.37 -2.98
CA GLU A 387 -23.65 -35.66 -2.03
C GLU A 387 -22.30 -35.14 -2.53
N SER A 388 -22.02 -35.30 -3.82
CA SER A 388 -20.81 -34.79 -4.46
C SER A 388 -20.70 -33.27 -4.38
N VAL A 389 -21.79 -32.55 -4.72
CA VAL A 389 -21.86 -31.09 -4.62
C VAL A 389 -21.61 -30.62 -3.18
N ALA A 390 -22.22 -31.27 -2.19
CA ALA A 390 -22.02 -30.95 -0.78
C ALA A 390 -20.56 -31.17 -0.35
N THR A 391 -19.92 -32.25 -0.82
CA THR A 391 -18.52 -32.56 -0.53
C THR A 391 -17.58 -31.51 -1.13
N VAL A 392 -17.72 -31.23 -2.42
CA VAL A 392 -16.89 -30.22 -3.11
C VAL A 392 -17.10 -28.83 -2.53
N SER A 393 -18.35 -28.44 -2.27
CA SER A 393 -18.68 -27.14 -1.66
C SER A 393 -18.03 -27.00 -0.28
N THR A 394 -18.05 -28.05 0.54
CA THR A 394 -17.39 -28.05 1.85
C THR A 394 -15.87 -27.88 1.72
N GLY A 395 -15.25 -28.58 0.77
CA GLY A 395 -13.82 -28.44 0.47
C GLY A 395 -13.46 -27.02 0.03
N PHE A 396 -14.21 -26.45 -0.91
CA PHE A 396 -13.99 -25.09 -1.39
C PHE A 396 -14.18 -24.04 -0.29
N LYS A 397 -15.17 -24.22 0.58
CA LYS A 397 -15.39 -23.35 1.75
C LYS A 397 -14.22 -23.41 2.73
N ALA A 398 -13.71 -24.60 3.02
CA ALA A 398 -12.56 -24.78 3.91
C ALA A 398 -11.26 -24.16 3.37
N LEU A 399 -11.10 -24.15 2.04
CA LEU A 399 -9.95 -23.56 1.35
C LEU A 399 -10.11 -22.07 1.03
N GLY A 400 -11.28 -21.48 1.30
CA GLY A 400 -11.56 -20.08 0.99
C GLY A 400 -11.90 -19.80 -0.48
N TYR A 401 -12.01 -20.80 -1.33
CA TYR A 401 -12.43 -20.63 -2.74
C TYR A 401 -13.91 -20.28 -2.86
N TYR A 402 -14.70 -20.60 -1.84
CA TYR A 402 -16.09 -20.22 -1.71
C TYR A 402 -16.27 -19.68 -0.29
N PRO A 403 -16.15 -18.36 -0.07
CA PRO A 403 -16.17 -17.81 1.27
C PRO A 403 -17.53 -18.03 1.95
N VAL A 404 -17.47 -18.37 3.24
CA VAL A 404 -18.61 -18.26 4.16
C VAL A 404 -18.27 -17.17 5.16
N PHE A 405 -19.01 -16.08 5.08
CA PHE A 405 -18.84 -14.95 5.97
C PHE A 405 -19.41 -15.29 7.35
N THR A 406 -18.62 -15.01 8.38
CA THR A 406 -19.03 -15.01 9.79
C THR A 406 -18.65 -13.68 10.42
N GLN A 407 -19.00 -13.46 11.70
CA GLN A 407 -18.52 -12.27 12.40
C GLN A 407 -16.99 -12.24 12.56
N GLU A 408 -16.37 -13.40 12.75
CA GLU A 408 -14.93 -13.53 12.96
C GLU A 408 -14.15 -13.71 11.66
N ASN A 409 -14.79 -14.25 10.61
CA ASN A 409 -14.21 -14.46 9.30
C ASN A 409 -15.03 -13.72 8.25
N ASN A 410 -14.76 -12.43 8.12
CA ASN A 410 -15.47 -11.53 7.21
C ASN A 410 -14.58 -10.87 6.15
N GLN A 411 -13.38 -11.40 5.93
CA GLN A 411 -12.46 -10.88 4.93
C GLN A 411 -13.03 -11.09 3.54
N MET A 412 -12.90 -10.07 2.69
CA MET A 412 -13.41 -10.10 1.33
C MET A 412 -12.48 -10.92 0.44
N PRO A 413 -13.06 -11.63 -0.54
CA PRO A 413 -12.26 -12.36 -1.50
C PRO A 413 -11.60 -11.45 -2.53
N ILE A 414 -10.55 -11.98 -3.14
CA ILE A 414 -9.88 -11.44 -4.32
C ILE A 414 -10.03 -12.42 -5.48
N TYR A 415 -9.79 -11.93 -6.69
CA TYR A 415 -9.66 -12.76 -7.87
C TYR A 415 -8.35 -13.57 -7.81
N ASP A 416 -8.44 -14.86 -8.11
CA ASP A 416 -7.28 -15.76 -8.27
C ASP A 416 -7.53 -16.72 -9.42
N GLU A 417 -6.81 -16.54 -10.52
CA GLU A 417 -6.93 -17.37 -11.73
C GLU A 417 -6.58 -18.85 -11.50
N ASN A 418 -5.87 -19.16 -10.41
CA ASN A 418 -5.48 -20.53 -10.06
C ASN A 418 -6.50 -21.22 -9.14
N SER A 419 -7.50 -20.47 -8.65
CA SER A 419 -8.57 -21.03 -7.83
C SER A 419 -9.63 -21.72 -8.71
N PRO A 420 -10.19 -22.88 -8.31
CA PRO A 420 -11.28 -23.56 -9.01
C PRO A 420 -12.55 -22.70 -9.21
N THR A 421 -12.72 -21.67 -8.39
CA THR A 421 -13.84 -20.71 -8.44
C THR A 421 -13.42 -19.33 -8.89
N MET A 422 -12.17 -19.17 -9.35
CA MET A 422 -11.56 -17.90 -9.73
C MET A 422 -11.47 -16.87 -8.58
N MET A 423 -11.61 -17.35 -7.35
CA MET A 423 -11.75 -16.53 -6.16
C MET A 423 -11.03 -17.16 -4.98
N VAL A 424 -10.45 -16.35 -4.11
CA VAL A 424 -9.92 -16.81 -2.83
C VAL A 424 -10.20 -15.79 -1.73
N GLN A 425 -10.73 -16.26 -0.60
CA GLN A 425 -10.95 -15.44 0.58
C GLN A 425 -9.61 -14.98 1.15
N THR A 426 -9.46 -13.67 1.35
CA THR A 426 -8.23 -13.13 1.95
C THR A 426 -8.16 -13.44 3.45
N LYS A 427 -6.97 -13.28 4.02
CA LYS A 427 -6.74 -13.40 5.47
C LYS A 427 -6.74 -12.03 6.13
N PRO A 428 -7.02 -11.94 7.44
CA PRO A 428 -6.88 -10.69 8.19
C PRO A 428 -5.50 -10.05 7.95
N GLY A 429 -5.49 -8.75 7.69
CA GLY A 429 -4.29 -8.00 7.31
C GLY A 429 -4.18 -7.69 5.82
N ALA A 430 -4.95 -8.36 4.96
CA ALA A 430 -5.03 -8.01 3.54
C ALA A 430 -5.58 -6.59 3.32
N LYS A 431 -5.08 -5.93 2.27
CA LYS A 431 -5.42 -4.55 1.90
C LYS A 431 -6.06 -4.51 0.54
N PHE A 432 -7.13 -3.73 0.39
CA PHE A 432 -7.64 -3.33 -0.92
C PHE A 432 -7.18 -1.91 -1.20
N THR A 433 -6.63 -1.69 -2.38
CA THR A 433 -6.10 -0.38 -2.74
C THR A 433 -7.20 0.53 -3.25
N LEU A 434 -6.92 1.83 -3.35
CA LEU A 434 -7.83 2.81 -3.95
C LEU A 434 -8.22 2.43 -5.39
N ASN A 435 -7.37 1.70 -6.12
CA ASN A 435 -7.67 1.19 -7.46
C ASN A 435 -8.85 0.20 -7.47
N ALA A 436 -9.07 -0.53 -6.37
CA ALA A 436 -10.17 -1.47 -6.23
C ALA A 436 -11.53 -0.82 -5.97
N GLN A 437 -11.59 0.49 -5.74
CA GLN A 437 -12.81 1.19 -5.29
C GLN A 437 -14.00 0.92 -6.23
N GLY A 438 -13.79 0.96 -7.54
CA GLY A 438 -14.84 0.71 -8.53
C GLY A 438 -15.41 -0.71 -8.43
N LYS A 439 -14.54 -1.72 -8.31
CA LYS A 439 -14.93 -3.14 -8.21
C LYS A 439 -15.64 -3.42 -6.88
N VAL A 440 -15.13 -2.88 -5.77
CA VAL A 440 -15.78 -3.00 -4.45
C VAL A 440 -17.15 -2.32 -4.43
N GLY A 441 -17.30 -1.17 -5.09
CA GLY A 441 -18.60 -0.51 -5.26
C GLY A 441 -19.59 -1.34 -6.10
N ALA A 442 -19.12 -1.97 -7.18
CA ALA A 442 -19.93 -2.87 -7.99
C ALA A 442 -20.36 -4.12 -7.19
N LEU A 443 -19.44 -4.72 -6.44
CA LEU A 443 -19.72 -5.88 -5.58
C LEU A 443 -20.73 -5.54 -4.48
N LEU A 444 -20.59 -4.38 -3.84
CA LEU A 444 -21.56 -3.88 -2.87
C LEU A 444 -22.96 -3.71 -3.48
N SER A 445 -23.04 -3.16 -4.68
CA SER A 445 -24.31 -3.00 -5.40
C SER A 445 -24.95 -4.35 -5.70
N LEU A 446 -24.16 -5.34 -6.15
CA LEU A 446 -24.65 -6.71 -6.36
C LEU A 446 -25.21 -7.34 -5.07
N ILE A 447 -24.49 -7.18 -3.96
CA ILE A 447 -24.88 -7.69 -2.64
C ILE A 447 -26.20 -7.08 -2.16
N ILE A 448 -26.40 -5.78 -2.36
CA ILE A 448 -27.57 -5.04 -1.84
C ILE A 448 -28.77 -5.19 -2.76
N ASP A 449 -28.58 -5.03 -4.08
CA ASP A 449 -29.67 -4.95 -5.04
C ASP A 449 -30.12 -6.34 -5.53
N GLY A 450 -29.33 -7.40 -5.28
CA GLY A 450 -29.70 -8.78 -5.61
C GLY A 450 -29.54 -9.14 -7.09
N GLY A 451 -28.41 -8.76 -7.69
CA GLY A 451 -28.07 -9.08 -9.08
C GLY A 451 -27.65 -10.55 -9.30
N GLU A 452 -27.28 -10.92 -10.52
CA GLU A 452 -26.60 -12.19 -10.77
C GLU A 452 -25.09 -11.96 -10.67
N LEU A 453 -24.38 -12.83 -9.95
CA LEU A 453 -22.92 -12.81 -9.94
C LEU A 453 -22.43 -13.48 -11.23
N ASP A 454 -21.90 -12.69 -12.15
CA ASP A 454 -21.29 -13.21 -13.37
C ASP A 454 -19.97 -13.92 -13.03
N LEU A 455 -20.03 -15.25 -12.94
CA LEU A 455 -18.87 -16.08 -12.60
C LEU A 455 -17.86 -16.16 -13.74
N GLU A 456 -18.26 -15.91 -14.99
CA GLU A 456 -17.34 -15.88 -16.14
C GLU A 456 -16.48 -14.61 -16.12
N ASN A 457 -17.03 -13.50 -15.61
CA ASN A 457 -16.37 -12.21 -15.51
C ASN A 457 -16.14 -11.75 -14.06
N ILE A 458 -15.97 -12.68 -13.12
CA ILE A 458 -15.87 -12.37 -11.68
C ILE A 458 -14.73 -11.40 -11.33
N LYS A 459 -13.68 -11.33 -12.17
CA LYS A 459 -12.58 -10.36 -12.07
C LYS A 459 -13.01 -8.89 -12.22
N ASP A 460 -14.19 -8.63 -12.78
CA ASP A 460 -14.73 -7.28 -12.97
C ASP A 460 -15.33 -6.72 -11.68
N VAL A 461 -15.59 -7.59 -10.68
CA VAL A 461 -16.17 -7.22 -9.39
C VAL A 461 -15.31 -7.60 -8.19
N LEU A 462 -14.28 -8.42 -8.38
CA LEU A 462 -13.30 -8.75 -7.34
C LEU A 462 -11.97 -8.03 -7.58
N PRO A 463 -11.31 -7.52 -6.52
CA PRO A 463 -9.97 -6.96 -6.66
C PRO A 463 -8.97 -8.00 -7.18
N VAL A 464 -8.11 -7.58 -8.09
CA VAL A 464 -7.08 -8.39 -8.76
C VAL A 464 -5.70 -7.94 -8.24
N PRO A 465 -4.98 -8.77 -7.46
CA PRO A 465 -3.66 -8.39 -6.94
C PRO A 465 -2.66 -7.98 -8.01
N ALA A 466 -2.60 -8.72 -9.13
CA ALA A 466 -1.70 -8.44 -10.23
C ALA A 466 -1.99 -7.09 -10.96
N GLU A 467 -3.18 -6.51 -10.76
CA GLU A 467 -3.55 -5.17 -11.24
C GLU A 467 -3.29 -4.07 -10.19
N GLY A 468 -2.66 -4.42 -9.05
CA GLY A 468 -2.38 -3.51 -7.95
C GLY A 468 -3.61 -3.13 -7.13
N GLU A 469 -4.69 -3.91 -7.21
CA GLU A 469 -5.96 -3.63 -6.55
C GLU A 469 -6.05 -4.24 -5.15
N ALA A 470 -5.23 -5.24 -4.85
CA ALA A 470 -5.16 -5.87 -3.53
C ALA A 470 -3.74 -6.30 -3.19
N LEU A 471 -3.47 -6.34 -1.89
CA LEU A 471 -2.25 -6.87 -1.30
C LEU A 471 -2.65 -7.94 -0.27
N THR A 472 -2.06 -9.13 -0.36
CA THR A 472 -2.39 -10.19 0.58
C THR A 472 -1.81 -9.89 1.97
N ALA A 473 -2.30 -10.57 3.00
CA ALA A 473 -1.77 -10.40 4.36
C ALA A 473 -0.27 -10.78 4.45
N VAL A 474 0.17 -11.81 3.70
CA VAL A 474 1.58 -12.23 3.66
C VAL A 474 2.44 -11.14 3.04
N ASP A 475 2.01 -10.59 1.91
CA ASP A 475 2.73 -9.51 1.23
C ASP A 475 2.79 -8.23 2.08
N ALA A 476 1.71 -7.93 2.80
CA ALA A 476 1.67 -6.81 3.74
C ALA A 476 2.66 -7.01 4.90
N GLU A 477 2.78 -8.23 5.43
CA GLU A 477 3.77 -8.54 6.47
C GLU A 477 5.22 -8.35 5.97
N GLU A 478 5.54 -8.77 4.75
CA GLU A 478 6.88 -8.56 4.15
C GLU A 478 7.23 -7.07 4.04
N VAL A 479 6.28 -6.24 3.64
CA VAL A 479 6.46 -4.78 3.57
C VAL A 479 6.74 -4.19 4.96
N VAL A 480 5.99 -4.61 5.99
CA VAL A 480 6.21 -4.14 7.38
C VAL A 480 7.57 -4.58 7.91
N GLU A 481 7.99 -5.81 7.63
CA GLU A 481 9.29 -6.34 8.06
C GLU A 481 10.44 -5.53 7.45
N ALA A 482 10.39 -5.26 6.14
CA ALA A 482 11.38 -4.46 5.45
C ALA A 482 11.46 -3.02 6.00
N ILE A 483 10.31 -2.34 6.16
CA ILE A 483 10.27 -0.98 6.75
C ILE A 483 10.88 -0.98 8.16
N THR A 484 10.61 -2.01 8.96
CA THR A 484 11.16 -2.13 10.33
C THR A 484 12.68 -2.27 10.30
N GLY A 485 13.22 -3.11 9.42
CA GLY A 485 14.65 -3.27 9.21
C GLY A 485 15.32 -1.96 8.76
N TYR A 486 14.74 -1.29 7.76
CA TYR A 486 15.26 -0.02 7.25
C TYR A 486 15.26 1.09 8.31
N ASN A 487 14.17 1.22 9.07
CA ASN A 487 14.05 2.25 10.10
C ASN A 487 15.04 2.04 11.25
N THR A 488 15.28 0.77 11.62
CA THR A 488 16.29 0.42 12.63
C THR A 488 17.68 0.90 12.19
N TYR A 489 18.03 0.69 10.91
CA TYR A 489 19.31 1.15 10.37
C TYR A 489 19.42 2.67 10.26
N LEU A 490 18.36 3.34 9.77
CA LEU A 490 18.33 4.80 9.66
C LEU A 490 18.52 5.51 11.02
N GLU A 491 17.89 4.98 12.08
CA GLU A 491 18.04 5.53 13.44
C GLU A 491 19.48 5.37 13.95
N ALA A 492 20.09 4.20 13.72
CA ALA A 492 21.48 3.93 14.09
C ALA A 492 22.45 4.89 13.37
N GLU A 493 22.35 5.01 12.05
CA GLU A 493 23.20 5.90 11.25
C GLU A 493 23.04 7.37 11.63
N ALA A 494 21.81 7.82 11.91
CA ALA A 494 21.56 9.18 12.36
C ALA A 494 22.23 9.46 13.72
N SER A 495 22.13 8.53 14.66
CA SER A 495 22.79 8.62 15.96
C SER A 495 24.32 8.68 15.84
N ASP A 496 24.90 7.75 15.06
CA ASP A 496 26.35 7.58 14.91
C ASP A 496 27.01 8.79 14.23
N ARG A 497 26.31 9.40 13.26
CA ARG A 497 26.80 10.58 12.51
C ARG A 497 26.44 11.91 13.17
N ASP A 498 25.74 11.88 14.30
CA ASP A 498 25.22 13.07 14.98
C ASP A 498 24.36 13.93 14.05
N LEU A 499 23.37 13.28 13.46
CA LEU A 499 22.31 13.85 12.64
C LEU A 499 21.02 13.94 13.47
N ALA A 500 20.23 14.98 13.23
CA ALA A 500 18.88 15.02 13.77
C ALA A 500 18.04 13.89 13.17
N PHE A 501 17.05 13.40 13.92
CA PHE A 501 16.18 12.31 13.47
C PHE A 501 14.72 12.71 13.68
N LEU A 502 13.91 12.59 12.63
CA LEU A 502 12.46 12.71 12.70
C LEU A 502 11.83 11.33 12.49
N ASP A 503 11.19 10.83 13.55
CA ASP A 503 10.40 9.62 13.52
C ASP A 503 9.03 9.88 12.86
N THR A 504 9.03 9.90 11.53
CA THR A 504 7.80 10.03 10.74
C THR A 504 6.90 8.79 10.87
N LYS A 505 7.46 7.62 11.19
CA LYS A 505 6.68 6.41 11.45
C LYS A 505 5.76 6.60 12.63
N SER A 506 6.30 6.96 13.80
CA SER A 506 5.47 7.22 14.99
C SER A 506 4.54 8.42 14.79
N LEU A 507 4.98 9.44 14.06
CA LEU A 507 4.12 10.57 13.70
C LEU A 507 2.90 10.12 12.89
N MET A 508 3.10 9.28 11.87
CA MET A 508 2.02 8.80 11.01
C MET A 508 1.12 7.78 11.72
N ASP A 509 1.70 6.87 12.52
CA ASP A 509 0.94 5.97 13.39
C ASP A 509 -0.03 6.76 14.29
N LYS A 510 0.45 7.89 14.85
CA LYS A 510 -0.39 8.78 15.68
C LYS A 510 -1.46 9.51 14.89
N VAL A 511 -1.14 10.02 13.70
CA VAL A 511 -2.12 10.65 12.80
C VAL A 511 -3.29 9.70 12.52
N ASN A 512 -3.00 8.42 12.26
CA ASN A 512 -4.01 7.44 11.88
C ASN A 512 -4.83 6.92 13.07
N SER A 513 -4.22 6.82 14.25
CA SER A 513 -4.88 6.27 15.45
C SER A 513 -5.65 7.32 16.26
N GLU A 514 -5.11 8.53 16.39
CA GLU A 514 -5.63 9.57 17.29
C GLU A 514 -5.89 10.91 16.60
N GLY A 515 -5.22 11.15 15.47
CA GLY A 515 -5.08 12.47 14.89
C GLY A 515 -4.09 13.35 15.64
N ILE A 516 -3.61 14.41 14.98
CA ILE A 516 -2.72 15.41 15.58
C ILE A 516 -3.28 16.80 15.33
N THR A 517 -3.21 17.69 16.32
CA THR A 517 -3.57 19.10 16.13
C THR A 517 -2.33 19.94 15.99
N VAL A 518 -2.19 20.64 14.86
CA VAL A 518 -1.11 21.57 14.57
C VAL A 518 -1.74 22.91 14.18
N GLY A 519 -1.41 23.96 14.93
CA GLY A 519 -2.13 25.23 14.83
C GLY A 519 -3.59 25.06 15.21
N TYR A 520 -4.50 25.41 14.30
CA TYR A 520 -5.95 25.28 14.46
C TYR A 520 -6.54 24.09 13.70
N THR A 521 -5.71 23.30 13.01
CA THR A 521 -6.15 22.17 12.20
C THR A 521 -5.83 20.85 12.89
N THR A 522 -6.81 19.95 12.95
CA THR A 522 -6.62 18.54 13.32
C THR A 522 -6.42 17.72 12.05
N PHE A 523 -5.28 17.05 11.95
CA PHE A 523 -4.91 16.17 10.85
C PHE A 523 -5.17 14.72 11.23
N THR A 524 -5.80 13.97 10.34
CA THR A 524 -6.05 12.53 10.46
C THR A 524 -5.62 11.80 9.19
N GLY A 525 -5.59 10.48 9.24
CA GLY A 525 -5.39 9.61 8.09
C GLY A 525 -6.57 9.55 7.13
N ASP A 526 -7.68 10.21 7.45
CA ASP A 526 -8.92 10.09 6.68
C ASP A 526 -8.73 10.65 5.27
N TYR A 527 -9.12 9.86 4.27
CA TYR A 527 -9.04 10.27 2.89
C TYR A 527 -9.94 11.49 2.63
N VAL A 528 -9.41 12.50 1.93
CA VAL A 528 -10.06 13.78 1.59
C VAL A 528 -10.34 14.70 2.79
N THR A 529 -10.81 14.19 3.92
CA THR A 529 -11.24 15.00 5.07
C THR A 529 -10.20 15.14 6.17
N GLY A 530 -9.15 14.32 6.18
CA GLY A 530 -8.08 14.34 7.18
C GLY A 530 -7.02 15.41 6.98
N PHE A 531 -7.11 16.17 5.87
CA PHE A 531 -6.21 17.28 5.48
C PHE A 531 -4.74 16.92 5.24
N LEU A 532 -4.29 15.71 5.57
CA LEU A 532 -2.89 15.31 5.44
C LEU A 532 -2.56 14.77 4.04
N PHE A 533 -3.36 13.83 3.55
CA PHE A 533 -3.14 13.15 2.27
C PHE A 533 -3.90 13.83 1.12
N SER A 534 -3.23 13.91 -0.03
CA SER A 534 -3.77 14.44 -1.27
C SER A 534 -4.73 13.43 -1.92
N LEU A 535 -5.32 13.79 -3.06
CA LEU A 535 -6.33 12.97 -3.74
C LEU A 535 -5.76 11.64 -4.26
N ASP A 536 -4.46 11.47 -4.42
CA ASP A 536 -3.86 10.15 -4.76
C ASP A 536 -3.80 9.19 -3.58
N GLY A 537 -4.13 9.66 -2.38
CA GLY A 537 -4.15 8.84 -1.18
C GLY A 537 -2.77 8.37 -0.73
N ALA A 538 -1.68 8.88 -1.30
CA ALA A 538 -0.31 8.48 -0.97
C ALA A 538 0.58 9.68 -0.66
N HIS A 539 0.50 10.74 -1.47
CA HIS A 539 1.24 11.97 -1.27
C HIS A 539 0.52 12.93 -0.32
N LEU A 540 1.26 13.90 0.18
CA LEU A 540 0.73 14.89 1.11
C LEU A 540 0.06 16.04 0.36
N THR A 541 -0.91 16.67 1.02
CA THR A 541 -1.40 17.99 0.63
C THR A 541 -0.29 19.04 0.85
N GLN A 542 -0.43 20.23 0.28
CA GLN A 542 0.50 21.34 0.58
C GLN A 542 0.52 21.66 2.09
N LYS A 543 -0.64 21.57 2.74
CA LYS A 543 -0.74 21.68 4.21
C LYS A 543 -0.01 20.54 4.92
N GLY A 544 -0.10 19.31 4.43
CA GLY A 544 0.65 18.17 4.94
C GLY A 544 2.16 18.35 4.81
N TYR A 545 2.64 18.92 3.70
CA TYR A 545 4.05 19.28 3.56
C TYR A 545 4.51 20.34 4.56
N ALA A 546 3.67 21.32 4.87
CA ALA A 546 3.96 22.29 5.93
C ALA A 546 4.07 21.62 7.31
N VAL A 547 3.26 20.60 7.59
CA VAL A 547 3.34 19.80 8.83
C VAL A 547 4.67 19.05 8.90
N ILE A 548 5.07 18.34 7.83
CA ILE A 548 6.37 17.64 7.80
C ILE A 548 7.54 18.61 7.93
N GLY A 549 7.49 19.74 7.23
CA GLY A 549 8.51 20.79 7.34
C GLY A 549 8.63 21.30 8.78
N LYS A 550 7.49 21.54 9.44
CA LYS A 550 7.45 21.96 10.85
C LYS A 550 8.10 20.92 11.75
N PHE A 551 7.70 19.65 11.69
CA PHE A 551 8.28 18.62 12.55
C PHE A 551 9.75 18.34 12.26
N THR A 552 10.18 18.56 11.02
CA THR A 552 11.60 18.50 10.64
C THR A 552 12.39 19.62 11.31
N ILE A 553 11.88 20.86 11.29
CA ILE A 553 12.47 21.99 12.03
C ILE A 553 12.50 21.71 13.54
N ASP A 554 11.42 21.15 14.09
CA ASP A 554 11.36 20.81 15.51
C ASP A 554 12.42 19.76 15.88
N ALA A 555 12.65 18.74 15.04
CA ALA A 555 13.72 17.76 15.23
C ALA A 555 15.12 18.38 15.17
N ILE A 556 15.37 19.30 14.22
CA ILE A 556 16.64 20.03 14.11
C ILE A 556 16.88 20.90 15.35
N ASN A 557 15.87 21.67 15.76
CA ASN A 557 15.94 22.54 16.93
C ASN A 557 16.18 21.73 18.21
N LEU A 558 15.50 20.58 18.35
CA LEU A 558 15.64 19.70 19.50
C LEU A 558 17.05 19.08 19.58
N HIS A 559 17.55 18.55 18.46
CA HIS A 559 18.82 17.82 18.43
C HIS A 559 20.02 18.74 18.60
N TYR A 560 20.03 19.89 17.92
CA TYR A 560 21.19 20.79 17.88
C TYR A 560 21.09 22.01 18.80
N GLY A 561 19.95 22.20 19.49
CA GLY A 561 19.68 23.45 20.22
C GLY A 561 19.57 24.68 19.29
N ALA A 562 19.25 24.46 18.01
CA ALA A 562 18.99 25.54 17.07
C ALA A 562 17.65 26.22 17.40
N ARG A 563 17.47 27.43 16.89
CA ARG A 563 16.22 28.21 16.98
C ARG A 563 15.85 28.69 15.58
N ILE A 564 15.47 27.75 14.71
CA ILE A 564 14.91 28.04 13.39
C ILE A 564 13.42 28.38 13.56
N PRO A 565 12.90 29.45 12.91
CA PRO A 565 11.46 29.76 12.91
C PRO A 565 10.61 28.59 12.42
N THR A 566 9.51 28.32 13.12
CA THR A 566 8.57 27.26 12.72
C THR A 566 7.76 27.66 11.46
N ILE A 567 7.03 26.70 10.90
CA ILE A 567 6.18 26.92 9.72
C ILE A 567 4.71 27.04 10.15
N GLU A 568 4.05 28.12 9.74
CA GLU A 568 2.62 28.37 10.01
C GLU A 568 1.72 27.52 9.09
N THR A 569 1.44 26.29 9.53
CA THR A 569 0.74 25.27 8.72
C THR A 569 -0.66 25.67 8.23
N ASP A 570 -1.37 26.54 8.96
CA ASP A 570 -2.72 26.97 8.58
C ASP A 570 -2.78 27.89 7.36
N SER A 571 -1.62 28.41 6.92
CA SER A 571 -1.50 29.29 5.74
C SER A 571 -1.54 28.54 4.40
N TYR A 572 -1.53 27.20 4.43
CA TYR A 572 -1.46 26.36 3.23
C TYR A 572 -2.78 25.62 2.97
N PRO A 573 -3.16 25.43 1.69
CA PRO A 573 -4.40 24.75 1.33
C PRO A 573 -4.33 23.23 1.57
N ALA A 574 -5.46 22.62 1.92
CA ALA A 574 -5.59 21.16 2.03
C ALA A 574 -6.06 20.51 0.72
N VAL A 575 -6.77 21.25 -0.14
CA VAL A 575 -7.14 20.83 -1.50
C VAL A 575 -6.77 21.97 -2.42
N GLU A 576 -6.10 21.68 -3.53
CA GLU A 576 -5.83 22.70 -4.55
C GLU A 576 -7.15 23.13 -5.20
N THR A 577 -7.60 24.34 -4.89
CA THR A 577 -8.77 24.96 -5.49
C THR A 577 -8.31 26.05 -6.44
N GLN A 578 -7.99 25.63 -7.67
CA GLN A 578 -7.53 26.45 -8.81
C GLN A 578 -6.07 26.94 -8.77
N GLN A 579 -5.46 26.95 -9.96
CA GLN A 579 -4.10 27.43 -10.18
C GLN A 579 -3.99 28.93 -9.85
N PRO A 580 -3.05 29.35 -8.98
CA PRO A 580 -2.62 30.74 -8.99
C PRO A 580 -1.97 31.01 -10.35
N THR A 581 -2.54 31.96 -11.12
CA THR A 581 -1.84 32.56 -12.26
C THR A 581 -0.49 33.10 -11.77
N PRO A 582 0.65 32.67 -12.35
CA PRO A 582 1.95 33.22 -11.99
C PRO A 582 1.96 34.73 -12.19
N SER A 583 2.37 35.50 -11.18
CA SER A 583 2.77 36.89 -11.40
C SER A 583 4.05 36.88 -12.22
N ASN A 584 3.96 37.44 -13.44
CA ASN A 584 5.07 37.62 -14.40
C ASN A 584 6.37 38.15 -13.78
#